data_AF-A0A6J1WHH3-F1
#
_entry.id   AF-A0A6J1WHH3-F1
#
_cell.length_a   1.000
_cell.length_b   1.000
_cell.length_c   1.000
_cell.angle_alpha   90.00
_cell.angle_beta   90.00
_cell.angle_gamma   90.00
#
_symmetry.space_group_name_H-M   'P 1'
#
loop_
_entity.id
_entity.type
_entity.pdbx_description
1 polymer ?
#
loop_
_entity_poly.entity_id
_entity_poly.type
_entity_poly.pdbx_seq_one_letter_code
_entity_poly.pdbx_strand_id
1 'polypeptide(L)'
;MFDRTTDWKKELERCDCPHWRITLINGTTDAFMLSGPPTLIVPMSLLDCKLLEYARHYKSGRIPIWVWGRPEGAALLRSGELLPTDQAMKIESVLLEQVRKSHPTLVPLNVIYLCGNSYSNTVGPNTLPPLATLQSSYKKLVDLCTPTTLSSFWEQDSKYYLILESSRWLRYVVNCLAFADEAAEYLAKNVTVVLLE
;
A
#
# COMPACT_ATOMS: atom_id res chain seq x y z
N MET A 1 8.67 -15.72 0.67
CA MET A 1 7.42 -16.43 1.03
C MET A 1 6.35 -15.77 0.18
N PHE A 2 5.74 -16.50 -0.76
CA PHE A 2 4.98 -15.99 -1.92
C PHE A 2 5.78 -15.70 -3.21
N ASP A 3 6.88 -16.43 -3.41
CA ASP A 3 7.72 -16.28 -4.60
C ASP A 3 7.21 -17.13 -5.79
N ARG A 4 6.33 -18.12 -5.51
CA ARG A 4 5.74 -19.02 -6.52
C ARG A 4 4.24 -18.80 -6.64
N THR A 5 3.70 -19.00 -7.84
CA THR A 5 2.25 -18.98 -8.10
C THR A 5 1.47 -19.93 -7.19
N THR A 6 2.05 -21.08 -6.85
CA THR A 6 1.44 -22.08 -5.96
C THR A 6 1.21 -21.55 -4.56
N ASP A 7 2.05 -20.62 -4.10
CA ASP A 7 1.93 -20.05 -2.76
C ASP A 7 0.72 -19.12 -2.69
N TRP A 8 0.55 -18.28 -3.72
CA TRP A 8 -0.61 -17.41 -3.88
C TRP A 8 -1.91 -18.18 -4.06
N LYS A 9 -1.88 -19.32 -4.78
CA LYS A 9 -3.03 -20.20 -4.90
C LYS A 9 -3.47 -20.78 -3.56
N LYS A 10 -2.52 -21.32 -2.79
CA LYS A 10 -2.80 -21.86 -1.46
C LYS A 10 -3.34 -20.78 -0.52
N GLU A 11 -2.81 -19.56 -0.59
CA GLU A 11 -3.27 -18.46 0.24
C GLU A 11 -4.68 -18.00 -0.13
N LEU A 12 -4.98 -17.92 -1.43
CA LEU A 12 -6.32 -17.57 -1.88
C LEU A 12 -7.36 -18.63 -1.48
N GLU A 13 -6.98 -19.92 -1.55
CA GLU A 13 -7.79 -21.05 -1.05
C GLU A 13 -7.94 -20.99 0.48
N ARG A 14 -6.88 -20.66 1.23
CA ARG A 14 -6.91 -20.52 2.70
C ARG A 14 -7.83 -19.39 3.16
N CYS A 15 -7.88 -18.29 2.41
CA CYS A 15 -8.73 -17.13 2.71
C CYS A 15 -10.17 -17.27 2.22
N ASP A 16 -10.51 -18.33 1.48
CA ASP A 16 -11.84 -18.60 0.90
C ASP A 16 -12.43 -17.37 0.18
N CYS A 17 -11.67 -16.83 -0.78
CA CYS A 17 -11.97 -15.59 -1.48
C CYS A 17 -12.34 -15.85 -2.96
N PRO A 18 -13.55 -16.38 -3.26
CA PRO A 18 -13.90 -16.88 -4.59
C PRO A 18 -14.07 -15.81 -5.68
N HIS A 19 -14.24 -14.54 -5.29
CA HIS A 19 -14.42 -13.41 -6.21
C HIS A 19 -13.10 -12.81 -6.71
N TRP A 20 -11.98 -13.44 -6.37
CA TRP A 20 -10.64 -13.04 -6.74
C TRP A 20 -9.98 -14.13 -7.58
N ARG A 21 -9.12 -13.74 -8.52
CA ARG A 21 -8.40 -14.66 -9.40
C ARG A 21 -6.92 -14.35 -9.45
N ILE A 22 -6.14 -15.39 -9.69
CA ILE A 22 -4.73 -15.27 -10.01
C ILE A 22 -4.58 -14.85 -11.48
N THR A 23 -3.66 -13.94 -11.73
CA THR A 23 -3.14 -13.63 -13.07
C THR A 23 -1.63 -13.72 -13.09
N LEU A 24 -1.10 -14.20 -14.21
CA LEU A 24 0.33 -14.33 -14.47
C LEU A 24 0.83 -13.32 -15.49
N ILE A 25 -0.01 -12.36 -15.90
CA ILE A 25 0.32 -11.35 -16.91
C ILE A 25 1.58 -10.55 -16.54
N ASN A 26 1.85 -10.36 -15.25
CA ASN A 26 3.04 -9.63 -14.80
C ASN A 26 4.34 -10.47 -14.86
N GLY A 27 4.22 -11.78 -15.13
CA GLY A 27 5.36 -12.67 -15.39
C GLY A 27 5.62 -12.90 -16.88
N THR A 28 4.85 -12.27 -17.79
CA THR A 28 5.05 -12.41 -19.24
C THR A 28 5.82 -11.22 -19.81
N THR A 29 6.01 -11.20 -21.13
CA THR A 29 6.57 -10.05 -21.85
C THR A 29 5.70 -8.80 -21.80
N ASP A 30 4.42 -8.93 -21.44
CA ASP A 30 3.46 -7.83 -21.32
C ASP A 30 3.40 -7.25 -19.90
N ALA A 31 4.38 -7.54 -19.04
CA ALA A 31 4.40 -7.08 -17.66
C ALA A 31 4.26 -5.55 -17.56
N PHE A 32 3.29 -5.11 -16.76
CA PHE A 32 3.00 -3.68 -16.56
C PHE A 32 3.52 -3.17 -15.21
N MET A 33 3.73 -4.05 -14.22
CA MET A 33 4.22 -3.72 -12.88
C MET A 33 5.62 -4.29 -12.69
N LEU A 34 6.63 -3.65 -13.28
CA LEU A 34 8.01 -4.17 -13.34
C LEU A 34 8.67 -4.37 -11.97
N SER A 35 8.26 -3.61 -10.95
CA SER A 35 8.74 -3.78 -9.57
C SER A 35 7.87 -4.73 -8.72
N GLY A 36 6.80 -5.27 -9.31
CA GLY A 36 5.87 -6.16 -8.64
C GLY A 36 6.21 -7.64 -8.83
N PRO A 37 5.53 -8.53 -8.09
CA PRO A 37 5.69 -9.98 -8.26
C PRO A 37 5.11 -10.45 -9.60
N PRO A 38 5.61 -11.55 -10.19
CA PRO A 38 5.09 -12.09 -11.45
C PRO A 38 3.66 -12.63 -11.34
N THR A 39 3.23 -12.99 -10.13
CA THR A 39 1.87 -13.45 -9.83
C THR A 39 1.11 -12.34 -9.12
N LEU A 40 -0.04 -11.94 -9.66
CA LEU A 40 -0.94 -10.96 -9.06
C LEU A 40 -2.30 -11.59 -8.78
N ILE A 41 -3.04 -11.05 -7.82
CA ILE A 41 -4.43 -11.42 -7.55
C ILE A 41 -5.31 -10.19 -7.77
N VAL A 42 -6.35 -10.36 -8.58
CA VAL A 42 -7.23 -9.29 -9.09
C VAL A 42 -8.70 -9.73 -9.02
N PRO A 43 -9.68 -8.81 -9.13
CA PRO A 43 -11.08 -9.18 -9.22
C PRO A 43 -11.34 -10.21 -10.33
N MET A 44 -12.17 -11.22 -10.04
CA MET A 44 -12.50 -12.29 -10.99
C MET A 44 -13.10 -11.76 -12.30
N SER A 45 -13.87 -10.67 -12.24
CA SER A 45 -14.51 -10.03 -13.39
C SER A 45 -13.54 -9.25 -14.30
N LEU A 46 -12.34 -8.95 -13.82
CA LEU A 46 -11.41 -8.07 -14.51
C LEU A 46 -10.47 -8.89 -15.40
N LEU A 47 -10.45 -8.65 -16.71
CA LEU A 47 -9.61 -9.37 -17.67
C LEU A 47 -8.19 -8.80 -17.78
N ASP A 48 -7.21 -9.62 -18.16
CA ASP A 48 -5.80 -9.20 -18.26
C ASP A 48 -5.59 -8.05 -19.25
N CYS A 49 -6.32 -8.03 -20.38
CA CYS A 49 -6.25 -6.93 -21.34
C CYS A 49 -6.69 -5.59 -20.73
N LYS A 50 -7.63 -5.60 -19.79
CA LYS A 50 -8.07 -4.41 -19.06
C LYS A 50 -7.08 -4.01 -17.98
N LEU A 51 -6.40 -4.96 -17.33
CA LEU A 51 -5.29 -4.64 -16.42
C LEU A 51 -4.20 -3.85 -17.14
N LEU A 52 -3.80 -4.29 -18.35
CA LEU A 52 -2.80 -3.61 -19.17
C LEU A 52 -3.22 -2.19 -19.58
N GLU A 53 -4.49 -2.01 -19.94
CA GLU A 53 -5.07 -0.70 -20.26
C GLU A 53 -5.02 0.23 -19.02
N TYR A 54 -5.50 -0.25 -17.87
CA TYR A 54 -5.63 0.55 -16.66
C TYR A 54 -4.29 0.88 -16.01
N ALA A 55 -3.32 -0.05 -16.06
CA ALA A 55 -2.00 0.14 -15.47
C ALA A 55 -1.26 1.37 -16.03
N ARG A 56 -1.54 1.78 -17.27
CA ARG A 56 -0.95 2.99 -17.87
C ARG A 56 -1.32 4.28 -17.15
N HIS A 57 -2.40 4.26 -16.37
CA HIS A 57 -2.86 5.39 -15.57
C HIS A 57 -2.32 5.38 -14.14
N TYR A 58 -1.55 4.35 -13.74
CA TYR A 58 -1.00 4.24 -12.39
C TYR A 58 0.52 4.36 -12.42
N LYS A 59 1.08 4.99 -11.38
CA LYS A 59 2.51 5.16 -11.21
C LYS A 59 3.19 3.79 -11.13
N SER A 60 4.11 3.54 -12.06
CA SER A 60 4.80 2.25 -12.23
C SER A 60 3.86 1.05 -12.46
N GLY A 61 2.68 1.29 -13.04
CA GLY A 61 1.69 0.25 -13.31
C GLY A 61 1.04 -0.35 -12.06
N ARG A 62 1.21 0.29 -10.90
CA ARG A 62 0.75 -0.22 -9.60
C ARG A 62 -0.75 -0.02 -9.42
N ILE A 63 -1.55 -0.77 -10.16
CA ILE A 63 -3.00 -0.87 -9.95
C ILE A 63 -3.32 -1.50 -8.58
N PRO A 64 -4.56 -1.36 -8.06
CA PRO A 64 -5.04 -2.12 -6.91
C PRO A 64 -4.91 -3.63 -7.14
N ILE A 65 -4.12 -4.28 -6.30
CA ILE A 65 -3.96 -5.74 -6.26
C ILE A 65 -4.30 -6.26 -4.87
N TRP A 66 -4.91 -7.44 -4.83
CA TRP A 66 -5.25 -8.12 -3.58
C TRP A 66 -3.98 -8.62 -2.88
N VAL A 67 -3.94 -8.43 -1.56
CA VAL A 67 -2.85 -8.95 -0.70
C VAL A 67 -3.36 -9.89 0.38
N TRP A 68 -4.61 -9.72 0.82
CA TRP A 68 -5.26 -10.55 1.83
C TRP A 68 -6.79 -10.38 1.75
N GLY A 69 -7.54 -11.33 2.29
CA GLY A 69 -8.99 -11.22 2.36
C GLY A 69 -9.63 -12.14 3.38
N ARG A 70 -10.93 -11.92 3.58
CA ARG A 70 -11.81 -12.65 4.48
C ARG A 70 -12.83 -13.48 3.71
N PRO A 71 -13.24 -14.65 4.24
CA PRO A 71 -14.34 -15.42 3.67
C PRO A 71 -15.65 -14.63 3.59
N GLU A 72 -15.86 -13.67 4.51
CA GLU A 72 -17.07 -12.83 4.53
C GLU A 72 -17.10 -11.75 3.43
N GLY A 73 -15.98 -11.55 2.71
CA GLY A 73 -15.91 -10.72 1.50
C GLY A 73 -14.92 -9.56 1.57
N ALA A 74 -14.59 -9.05 2.75
CA ALA A 74 -13.62 -7.96 2.86
C ALA A 74 -12.24 -8.35 2.34
N ALA A 75 -11.61 -7.45 1.60
CA ALA A 75 -10.27 -7.64 1.08
C ALA A 75 -9.37 -6.46 1.45
N LEU A 76 -8.09 -6.74 1.62
CA LEU A 76 -7.02 -5.75 1.68
C LEU A 76 -6.34 -5.70 0.32
N LEU A 77 -6.23 -4.49 -0.22
CA LEU A 77 -5.53 -4.21 -1.46
C LEU A 77 -4.42 -3.19 -1.25
N ARG A 78 -3.39 -3.27 -2.08
CA ARG A 78 -2.37 -2.23 -2.25
C ARG A 78 -2.44 -1.65 -3.65
N SER A 79 -2.27 -0.35 -3.77
CA SER A 79 -2.22 0.37 -5.04
C SER A 79 -1.17 1.48 -4.96
N GLY A 80 -0.64 1.89 -6.12
CA GLY A 80 0.12 3.11 -6.23
C GLY A 80 -0.76 4.30 -6.60
N GLU A 81 -0.16 5.49 -6.50
CA GLU A 81 -0.74 6.74 -6.97
C GLU A 81 -1.17 6.71 -8.45
N LEU A 82 -2.30 7.36 -8.72
CA LEU A 82 -2.86 7.56 -10.05
C LEU A 82 -2.16 8.74 -10.75
N LEU A 83 -1.82 8.58 -12.03
CA LEU A 83 -1.15 9.60 -12.84
C LEU A 83 -2.13 10.70 -13.26
N PRO A 84 -1.69 11.97 -13.37
CA PRO A 84 -2.54 13.09 -13.75
C PRO A 84 -2.85 13.06 -15.26
N THR A 85 -3.75 12.16 -15.66
CA THR A 85 -4.22 12.01 -17.05
C THR A 85 -5.73 12.28 -17.12
N ASP A 86 -6.24 12.74 -18.26
CA ASP A 86 -7.66 13.13 -18.40
C ASP A 86 -8.64 12.00 -18.07
N GLN A 87 -8.23 10.75 -18.29
CA GLN A 87 -9.06 9.57 -18.05
C GLN A 87 -8.83 8.93 -16.67
N ALA A 88 -7.82 9.37 -15.91
CA ALA A 88 -7.34 8.65 -14.74
C ALA A 88 -8.44 8.42 -13.70
N MET A 89 -9.15 9.48 -13.30
CA MET A 89 -10.23 9.38 -12.30
C MET A 89 -11.37 8.46 -12.75
N LYS A 90 -11.69 8.47 -14.05
CA LYS A 90 -12.71 7.57 -14.60
C LYS A 90 -12.24 6.12 -14.52
N ILE A 91 -10.98 5.85 -14.88
CA ILE A 91 -10.39 4.52 -14.80
C ILE A 91 -10.31 4.03 -13.35
N GLU A 92 -9.91 4.88 -12.41
CA GLU A 92 -9.91 4.58 -10.99
C GLU A 92 -11.30 4.23 -10.49
N SER A 93 -12.32 5.05 -10.79
CA SER A 93 -13.70 4.77 -10.40
C SER A 93 -14.19 3.43 -10.95
N VAL A 94 -13.92 3.12 -12.22
CA VAL A 94 -14.28 1.83 -12.83
C VAL A 94 -13.57 0.66 -12.14
N LEU A 95 -12.29 0.81 -11.83
CA LEU A 95 -11.49 -0.24 -11.21
C LEU A 95 -11.88 -0.48 -9.74
N LEU A 96 -12.07 0.59 -8.98
CA LEU A 96 -12.59 0.52 -7.61
C LEU A 96 -14.01 -0.06 -7.57
N GLU A 97 -14.83 0.17 -8.59
CA GLU A 97 -16.13 -0.47 -8.71
C GLU A 97 -16.03 -1.99 -8.95
N GLN A 98 -15.02 -2.47 -9.70
CA GLN A 98 -14.76 -3.91 -9.81
C GLN A 98 -14.31 -4.52 -8.47
N VAL A 99 -13.50 -3.79 -7.71
CA VAL A 99 -13.08 -4.19 -6.36
C VAL A 99 -14.31 -4.25 -5.44
N ARG A 100 -15.17 -3.24 -5.45
CA ARG A 100 -16.42 -3.22 -4.66
C ARG A 100 -17.34 -4.39 -5.01
N LYS A 101 -17.47 -4.72 -6.31
CA LYS A 101 -18.25 -5.87 -6.79
C LYS A 101 -17.71 -7.23 -6.39
N SER A 102 -16.44 -7.30 -5.96
CA SER A 102 -15.86 -8.53 -5.42
C SER A 102 -16.33 -8.81 -3.98
N HIS A 103 -16.96 -7.84 -3.32
CA HIS A 103 -17.61 -8.02 -2.02
C HIS A 103 -19.06 -8.54 -2.20
N PRO A 104 -19.48 -9.65 -1.56
CA PRO A 104 -20.80 -10.26 -1.79
C PRO A 104 -21.99 -9.33 -1.52
N THR A 105 -21.87 -8.47 -0.51
CA THR A 105 -22.92 -7.51 -0.12
C THR A 105 -22.71 -6.11 -0.69
N LEU A 106 -21.73 -5.92 -1.58
CA LEU A 106 -21.49 -4.65 -2.30
C LEU A 106 -21.26 -3.44 -1.38
N VAL A 107 -20.78 -3.66 -0.16
CA VAL A 107 -20.47 -2.61 0.82
C VAL A 107 -19.43 -1.63 0.23
N PRO A 108 -19.57 -0.31 0.45
CA PRO A 108 -18.58 0.66 0.01
C PRO A 108 -17.19 0.32 0.59
N LEU A 109 -16.16 0.35 -0.24
CA LEU A 109 -14.78 0.17 0.19
C LEU A 109 -14.22 1.45 0.83
N ASN A 110 -13.21 1.30 1.68
CA ASN A 110 -12.46 2.42 2.24
C ASN A 110 -11.10 2.58 1.54
N VAL A 111 -10.71 3.82 1.24
CA VAL A 111 -9.42 4.14 0.62
C VAL A 111 -8.57 4.91 1.62
N ILE A 112 -7.39 4.38 1.95
CA ILE A 112 -6.46 5.00 2.89
C ILE A 112 -5.25 5.54 2.12
N TYR A 113 -5.07 6.85 2.15
CA TYR A 113 -3.97 7.55 1.48
C TYR A 113 -2.76 7.66 2.41
N LEU A 114 -1.76 6.80 2.23
CA LEU A 114 -0.60 6.72 3.11
C LEU A 114 0.30 7.96 3.00
N CYS A 115 0.48 8.47 1.78
CA CYS A 115 1.36 9.61 1.48
C CYS A 115 0.60 10.94 1.27
N GLY A 116 -0.69 10.98 1.63
CA GLY A 116 -1.59 12.10 1.37
C GLY A 116 -2.37 11.97 0.06
N ASN A 117 -3.40 12.80 -0.10
CA ASN A 117 -4.29 12.77 -1.26
C ASN A 117 -3.94 13.92 -2.23
N SER A 118 -3.32 13.57 -3.37
CA SER A 118 -2.91 14.54 -4.40
C SER A 118 -4.08 15.24 -5.10
N TYR A 119 -5.31 14.71 -5.01
CA TYR A 119 -6.51 15.34 -5.56
C TYR A 119 -7.11 16.42 -4.66
N SER A 120 -7.01 16.22 -3.35
CA SER A 120 -7.64 17.10 -2.37
C SER A 120 -6.70 18.14 -1.79
N ASN A 121 -5.39 18.06 -2.08
CA ASN A 121 -4.33 18.84 -1.41
C ASN A 121 -4.40 18.78 0.13
N THR A 122 -5.07 17.75 0.67
CA THR A 122 -5.23 17.56 2.11
C THR A 122 -4.12 16.67 2.60
N VAL A 123 -3.19 17.28 3.33
CA VAL A 123 -2.19 16.54 4.11
C VAL A 123 -2.83 16.28 5.47
N GLY A 124 -3.33 15.06 5.67
CA GLY A 124 -3.78 14.63 6.99
C GLY A 124 -2.64 14.71 8.02
N PRO A 125 -2.95 14.74 9.32
CA PRO A 125 -1.93 14.86 10.37
C PRO A 125 -0.95 13.67 10.40
N ASN A 126 -1.33 12.53 9.79
CA ASN A 126 -0.63 11.26 9.87
C ASN A 126 -0.06 10.77 8.53
N THR A 127 0.39 11.64 7.62
CA THR A 127 0.98 11.18 6.35
C THR A 127 2.39 10.60 6.52
N LEU A 128 2.71 9.62 5.68
CA LEU A 128 4.07 9.11 5.51
C LEU A 128 4.87 10.04 4.60
N PRO A 129 6.16 10.26 4.89
CA PRO A 129 6.99 11.16 4.11
C PRO A 129 7.53 10.46 2.84
N PRO A 130 8.04 11.21 1.86
CA PRO A 130 8.79 10.64 0.75
C PRO A 130 10.03 9.86 1.22
N LEU A 131 10.47 8.89 0.41
CA LEU A 131 11.58 7.99 0.76
C LEU A 131 12.86 8.73 1.18
N ALA A 132 13.24 9.81 0.50
CA ALA A 132 14.44 10.59 0.84
C ALA A 132 14.35 11.21 2.25
N THR A 133 13.17 11.69 2.64
CA THR A 133 12.92 12.23 3.98
C THR A 133 12.91 11.11 5.02
N LEU A 134 12.34 9.94 4.71
CA LEU A 134 12.38 8.78 5.60
C LEU A 134 13.81 8.28 5.84
N GLN A 135 14.63 8.21 4.77
CA GLN A 135 16.04 7.84 4.87
C GLN A 135 16.84 8.84 5.73
N SER A 136 16.58 10.13 5.56
CA SER A 136 17.22 11.17 6.37
C SER A 136 16.80 11.08 7.85
N SER A 137 15.54 10.76 8.10
CA SER A 137 15.00 10.51 9.46
C SER A 137 15.67 9.31 10.12
N TYR A 138 15.74 8.19 9.42
CA TYR A 138 16.45 6.99 9.87
C TYR A 138 17.92 7.27 10.16
N LYS A 139 18.60 7.96 9.25
CA LYS A 139 20.02 8.29 9.41
C LYS A 139 20.27 9.13 10.67
N LYS A 140 19.43 10.14 10.95
CA LYS A 140 19.52 10.93 12.19
C LYS A 140 19.40 10.07 13.44
N LEU A 141 18.48 9.09 13.44
CA LEU A 141 18.33 8.16 14.55
C LEU A 141 19.57 7.27 14.70
N VAL A 142 20.09 6.72 13.60
CA VAL A 142 21.31 5.90 13.62
C VAL A 142 22.48 6.71 14.17
N ASP A 143 22.72 7.91 13.63
CA ASP A 143 23.81 8.78 14.05
C ASP A 143 23.69 9.15 15.56
N LEU A 144 22.48 9.28 16.10
CA LEU A 144 22.21 9.47 17.54
C LEU A 144 22.58 8.23 18.38
N CYS A 145 22.34 7.03 17.85
CA CYS A 145 22.59 5.77 18.55
C CYS A 145 24.03 5.24 18.36
N THR A 146 24.81 5.81 17.45
CA THR A 146 26.17 5.36 17.13
C THR A 146 27.20 6.50 17.18
N PRO A 147 27.43 7.14 18.34
CA PRO A 147 28.51 8.11 18.49
C PRO A 147 29.87 7.45 18.25
N THR A 148 30.69 8.10 17.42
CA THR A 148 32.04 7.60 17.09
C THR A 148 33.15 8.21 17.95
N THR A 149 32.82 9.24 18.75
CA THR A 149 33.76 9.89 19.67
C THR A 149 33.11 10.14 21.04
N LEU A 150 33.94 10.20 22.08
CA LEU A 150 33.46 10.47 23.44
C LEU A 150 32.80 11.86 23.55
N SER A 151 33.33 12.88 22.86
CA SER A 151 32.73 14.22 22.84
C SER A 151 31.36 14.23 22.17
N SER A 152 31.21 13.51 21.06
CA SER A 152 29.92 13.34 20.37
C SER A 152 28.91 12.64 21.26
N PHE A 153 29.33 11.61 22.00
CA PHE A 153 28.46 10.91 22.95
C PHE A 153 27.89 11.86 23.99
N TRP A 154 28.74 12.66 24.67
CA TRP A 154 28.26 13.59 25.71
C TRP A 154 27.33 14.68 25.17
N GLU A 155 27.62 15.22 23.99
CA GLU A 155 26.70 16.19 23.36
C GLU A 155 25.35 15.55 23.03
N GLN A 156 25.36 14.36 22.42
CA GLN A 156 24.15 13.63 22.07
C GLN A 156 23.34 13.23 23.30
N ASP A 157 23.98 12.74 24.36
CA ASP A 157 23.34 12.37 25.62
C ASP A 157 22.64 13.57 26.26
N SER A 158 23.32 14.72 26.33
CA SER A 158 22.75 15.96 26.89
C SER A 158 21.53 16.50 26.13
N LYS A 159 21.40 16.15 24.84
CA LYS A 159 20.33 16.61 23.94
C LYS A 159 19.49 15.45 23.40
N TYR A 160 19.53 14.28 24.04
CA TYR A 160 19.04 13.03 23.44
C TYR A 160 17.60 13.12 22.94
N TYR A 161 16.67 13.54 23.81
CA TYR A 161 15.26 13.65 23.47
C TYR A 161 14.98 14.70 22.38
N LEU A 162 15.73 15.81 22.37
CA LEU A 162 15.62 16.84 21.34
C LEU A 162 16.05 16.31 19.97
N ILE A 163 17.18 15.61 19.90
CA ILE A 163 17.68 15.01 18.66
C ILE A 163 16.71 13.91 18.18
N LEU A 164 16.26 13.05 19.09
CA LEU A 164 15.28 12.00 18.82
C LEU A 164 13.98 12.57 18.24
N GLU A 165 13.41 13.61 18.86
CA GLU A 165 12.21 14.29 18.36
C GLU A 165 12.46 14.92 16.98
N SER A 166 13.61 15.58 16.80
CA SER A 166 13.99 16.21 15.52
C SER A 166 14.19 15.21 14.37
N SER A 167 14.46 13.94 14.69
CA SER A 167 14.55 12.87 13.70
C SER A 167 13.18 12.57 13.09
N ARG A 168 12.09 12.78 13.83
CA ARG A 168 10.70 12.37 13.50
C ARG A 168 10.51 10.86 13.28
N TRP A 169 11.53 10.03 13.53
CA TRP A 169 11.46 8.60 13.23
C TRP A 169 10.29 7.91 13.94
N LEU A 170 10.17 8.13 15.26
CA LEU A 170 9.09 7.55 16.05
C LEU A 170 7.71 8.05 15.59
N ARG A 171 7.61 9.29 15.11
CA ARG A 171 6.35 9.80 14.53
C ARG A 171 5.97 9.01 13.29
N TYR A 172 6.91 8.71 12.40
CA TYR A 172 6.62 7.92 11.20
C TYR A 172 6.25 6.47 11.55
N VAL A 173 6.90 5.87 12.55
CA VAL A 173 6.52 4.54 13.06
C VAL A 173 5.10 4.54 13.62
N VAL A 174 4.73 5.53 14.43
CA VAL A 174 3.38 5.68 14.98
C VAL A 174 2.35 5.86 13.85
N ASN A 175 2.66 6.63 12.81
CA ASN A 175 1.76 6.77 11.66
C ASN A 175 1.53 5.42 10.94
N CYS A 176 2.58 4.62 10.72
CA CYS A 176 2.42 3.28 10.13
C CYS A 176 1.51 2.38 10.97
N LEU A 177 1.66 2.41 12.30
CA LEU A 177 0.82 1.64 13.22
C LEU A 177 -0.63 2.13 13.19
N ALA A 178 -0.86 3.45 13.15
CA ALA A 178 -2.20 4.02 13.05
C ALA A 178 -2.92 3.60 11.76
N PHE A 179 -2.21 3.60 10.61
CA PHE A 179 -2.80 3.11 9.35
C PHE A 179 -3.11 1.61 9.38
N ALA A 180 -2.25 0.80 10.00
CA ALA A 180 -2.48 -0.61 10.16
C ALA A 180 -3.71 -0.91 11.05
N ASP A 181 -3.84 -0.17 12.15
CA ASP A 181 -4.99 -0.24 13.06
C ASP A 181 -6.29 0.16 12.36
N GLU A 182 -6.29 1.30 11.65
CA GLU A 182 -7.43 1.76 10.86
C GLU A 182 -7.85 0.72 9.80
N ALA A 183 -6.91 0.20 9.02
CA ALA A 183 -7.18 -0.82 8.02
C ALA A 183 -7.76 -2.09 8.67
N ALA A 184 -7.19 -2.53 9.81
CA ALA A 184 -7.68 -3.69 10.54
C ALA A 184 -9.11 -3.49 11.06
N GLU A 185 -9.46 -2.29 11.55
CA GLU A 185 -10.80 -1.97 12.04
C GLU A 185 -11.85 -2.08 10.92
N TYR A 186 -11.57 -1.55 9.73
CA TYR A 186 -12.45 -1.69 8.57
C TYR A 186 -12.59 -3.14 8.13
N LEU A 187 -11.48 -3.88 8.03
CA LEU A 187 -11.50 -5.31 7.68
C LEU A 187 -12.29 -6.14 8.72
N ALA A 188 -12.17 -5.81 10.01
CA ALA A 188 -12.94 -6.45 11.08
C ALA A 188 -14.45 -6.21 10.94
N LYS A 189 -14.84 -5.02 10.48
CA LYS A 189 -16.22 -4.63 10.12
C LYS A 189 -16.69 -5.17 8.76
N ASN A 190 -15.90 -6.04 8.13
CA ASN A 190 -16.15 -6.59 6.79
C ASN A 190 -16.25 -5.50 5.70
N VAL A 191 -15.33 -4.54 5.74
CA VAL A 191 -15.17 -3.51 4.72
C VAL A 191 -13.85 -3.71 3.98
N THR A 192 -13.90 -3.73 2.65
CA THR A 192 -12.69 -3.80 1.81
C THR A 192 -11.88 -2.51 1.94
N VAL A 193 -10.56 -2.64 2.08
CA VAL A 193 -9.62 -1.52 2.24
C VAL A 193 -8.63 -1.50 1.08
N VAL A 194 -8.43 -0.33 0.48
CA VAL A 194 -7.37 -0.07 -0.50
C VAL A 194 -6.35 0.88 0.10
N LEU A 195 -5.13 0.40 0.32
CA LEU A 195 -3.99 1.22 0.72
C LEU A 195 -3.38 1.86 -0.53
N LEU A 196 -3.37 3.19 -0.59
CA LEU A 196 -2.74 3.98 -1.66
C LEU A 196 -1.39 4.53 -1.20
N GLU A 197 -0.34 4.10 -1.90
CA GLU A 197 1.07 4.50 -1.72
C GLU A 197 1.50 5.68 -2.60
#